data_AF-A0A3P9KE65-F1
#
_entry.id   AF-A0A3P9KE65-F1
#
_cell.length_a   1.000
_cell.length_b   1.000
_cell.length_c   1.000
_cell.angle_alpha   90.00
_cell.angle_beta   90.00
_cell.angle_gamma   90.00
#
_symmetry.space_group_name_H-M   'P 1'
#
loop_
_entity.id
_entity.type
_entity.pdbx_description
1 polymer ?
#
loop_
_entity_poly.entity_id
_entity_poly.type
_entity_poly.pdbx_seq_one_letter_code
_entity_poly.pdbx_strand_id
1 'polypeptide(L)'
;MAFFSQEMRLPVLLCVAVSLCAAASPEENRSCADLRRFYTGKGFTLEGVPQTEISGEQLRMCPQGQTCCTSSMEERLVNLSAKETEGQIRKAGRSLQTTLNTLRTSFRSYFTDLHGHSEGSLEQVLTPLGALYSQNTRLYTDLYADLYLYYQGSSLSLDESLSDFWSRLLERQFKISANTDASLSEDYLECVAKQQETLRPFGDVSRDMKAKVIRAYVTARSFIQALSISEEVVNKVLNVSLGPECLKALMKLVYCPHCHGLSSVKPCFNYCSNVMKGCLANQADLSPEWDNLIDTMIEVVSSFSTEPSLDAVLSSIPARIYEAVHYLQENMNTFTTKVRHLEETNYCCFFPAPSSQQTALEYKPSPTAGLRLKMLDLIKQLKVMHQYWVKLPVELCKKLAAGESNQDNCWNGNTKARYLPEVMGDGLANQINNPEVELDITKPDMNIRQQIMQLKIMSSRLKNALDGNDVDFQDASDDISGSGSGVCSGGLCALSRPGLYTFTPDSKPAGASAPQRSTVSLLLLLPPVTILLLQR
;
A
#
# COMPACT_ATOMS: atom_id res chain seq x y z
N MET A 1 -19.18 65.32 -87.66
CA MET A 1 -20.25 64.31 -87.45
C MET A 1 -20.54 64.29 -85.95
N ALA A 2 -21.33 65.27 -85.52
CA ALA A 2 -22.77 65.10 -85.18
C ALA A 2 -22.92 64.34 -83.86
N PHE A 3 -22.92 65.05 -82.72
CA PHE A 3 -24.10 65.68 -82.05
C PHE A 3 -24.63 64.71 -80.97
N PHE A 4 -24.89 65.05 -79.71
CA PHE A 4 -25.00 66.31 -78.97
C PHE A 4 -24.67 66.06 -77.49
N SER A 5 -24.05 67.03 -76.84
CA SER A 5 -23.98 67.20 -75.38
C SER A 5 -25.23 67.97 -74.88
N GLN A 6 -25.28 68.35 -73.60
CA GLN A 6 -26.17 69.36 -72.97
C GLN A 6 -27.58 68.92 -72.53
N GLU A 7 -28.18 69.38 -71.42
CA GLU A 7 -27.82 70.27 -70.31
C GLU A 7 -28.88 70.15 -69.20
N MET A 8 -28.47 70.37 -67.94
CA MET A 8 -29.09 71.26 -66.93
C MET A 8 -30.56 71.05 -66.48
N ARG A 9 -30.76 70.79 -65.18
CA ARG A 9 -31.39 71.73 -64.22
C ARG A 9 -31.33 71.26 -62.75
N LEU A 10 -30.91 72.21 -61.90
CA LEU A 10 -30.80 72.25 -60.44
C LEU A 10 -32.19 72.61 -59.79
N PRO A 11 -32.30 72.96 -58.48
CA PRO A 11 -32.39 72.19 -57.23
C PRO A 11 -33.81 72.21 -56.57
N VAL A 12 -34.06 71.40 -55.53
CA VAL A 12 -34.99 71.76 -54.43
C VAL A 12 -34.43 71.22 -53.09
N LEU A 13 -34.04 72.15 -52.21
CA LEU A 13 -33.93 71.91 -50.76
C LEU A 13 -35.34 71.67 -50.19
N LEU A 14 -35.52 70.70 -49.30
CA LEU A 14 -35.92 70.95 -47.90
C LEU A 14 -36.00 69.65 -47.07
N CYS A 15 -35.30 69.67 -45.94
CA CYS A 15 -35.60 69.10 -44.63
C CYS A 15 -36.59 67.92 -44.52
N VAL A 16 -36.14 66.80 -43.95
CA VAL A 16 -36.56 66.38 -42.59
C VAL A 16 -35.44 65.56 -41.95
N ALA A 17 -34.85 66.09 -40.88
CA ALA A 17 -34.18 65.29 -39.88
C ALA A 17 -35.26 64.59 -39.03
N VAL A 18 -35.33 63.26 -39.06
CA VAL A 18 -35.95 62.47 -37.98
C VAL A 18 -34.88 61.61 -37.36
N SER A 19 -34.75 61.82 -36.06
CA SER A 19 -33.84 61.27 -35.08
C SER A 19 -33.64 59.75 -35.11
N LEU A 20 -32.42 59.40 -34.66
CA LEU A 20 -32.07 58.18 -33.95
C LEU A 20 -33.25 57.54 -33.20
N CYS A 21 -33.50 56.28 -33.50
CA CYS A 21 -33.58 55.25 -32.47
C CYS A 21 -32.86 54.02 -33.02
N ALA A 22 -31.67 53.76 -32.49
CA ALA A 22 -31.06 52.45 -32.56
C ALA A 22 -32.09 51.47 -31.99
N ALA A 23 -32.55 50.52 -32.80
CA ALA A 23 -33.21 49.35 -32.28
C ALA A 23 -32.16 48.56 -31.52
N ALA A 24 -31.97 48.89 -30.24
CA ALA A 24 -31.50 47.91 -29.28
C ALA A 24 -32.48 46.73 -29.39
N SER A 25 -31.99 45.61 -29.90
CA SER A 25 -32.66 44.33 -29.73
C SER A 25 -33.10 44.22 -28.26
N PRO A 26 -34.34 43.81 -27.96
CA PRO A 26 -34.71 43.58 -26.57
C PRO A 26 -33.70 42.59 -25.98
N GLU A 27 -33.13 42.92 -24.82
CA GLU A 27 -32.44 41.93 -24.01
C GLU A 27 -33.42 40.75 -23.85
N GLU A 28 -33.16 39.65 -24.55
CA GLU A 28 -33.82 38.38 -24.26
C GLU A 28 -33.44 38.06 -22.82
N ASN A 29 -34.31 38.43 -21.88
CA ASN A 29 -34.19 38.06 -20.48
C ASN A 29 -34.24 36.53 -20.40
N ARG A 30 -33.07 35.91 -20.50
CA ARG A 30 -32.91 34.47 -20.44
C ARG A 30 -33.44 33.97 -19.11
N SER A 31 -34.32 32.98 -19.18
CA SER A 31 -35.06 32.48 -18.02
C SER A 31 -34.20 31.52 -17.19
N CYS A 32 -34.27 31.66 -15.86
CA CYS A 32 -33.63 30.74 -14.91
C CYS A 32 -34.49 29.53 -14.55
N ALA A 33 -35.56 29.24 -15.31
CA ALA A 33 -36.53 28.19 -14.98
C ALA A 33 -35.89 26.81 -14.78
N ASP A 34 -34.91 26.44 -15.62
CA ASP A 34 -34.25 25.13 -15.52
C ASP A 34 -33.36 25.01 -14.29
N LEU A 35 -32.63 26.07 -13.93
CA LEU A 35 -31.88 26.10 -12.67
C LEU A 35 -32.82 26.00 -11.48
N ARG A 36 -33.94 26.73 -11.48
CA ARG A 36 -34.93 26.68 -10.38
C ARG A 36 -35.46 25.26 -10.16
N ARG A 37 -35.83 24.56 -11.24
CA ARG A 37 -36.27 23.15 -11.18
C ARG A 37 -35.17 22.25 -10.62
N PHE A 38 -33.93 22.41 -11.10
CA PHE A 38 -32.78 21.68 -10.58
C PHE A 38 -32.53 21.94 -9.09
N TYR A 39 -32.55 23.20 -8.67
CA TYR A 39 -32.25 23.64 -7.32
C TYR A 39 -33.27 23.11 -6.31
N THR A 40 -34.56 23.17 -6.64
CA THR A 40 -35.63 22.53 -5.86
C THR A 40 -35.53 21.00 -5.90
N GLY A 41 -35.16 20.41 -7.04
CA GLY A 41 -34.92 18.97 -7.16
C GLY A 41 -33.79 18.46 -6.27
N LYS A 42 -32.81 19.32 -5.92
CA LYS A 42 -31.76 19.03 -4.92
C LYS A 42 -32.19 19.30 -3.47
N GLY A 43 -33.43 19.72 -3.24
CA GLY A 43 -34.01 19.93 -1.91
C GLY A 43 -33.80 21.33 -1.33
N PHE A 44 -33.37 22.32 -2.13
CA PHE A 44 -33.20 23.69 -1.66
C PHE A 44 -34.48 24.54 -1.85
N THR A 45 -34.64 25.57 -1.03
CA THR A 45 -35.73 26.54 -1.14
C THR A 45 -35.50 27.52 -2.28
N LEU A 46 -36.58 28.00 -2.91
CA LEU A 46 -36.52 28.99 -4.00
C LEU A 46 -36.37 30.43 -3.51
N GLU A 47 -36.22 30.63 -2.20
CA GLU A 47 -36.03 31.95 -1.61
C GLU A 47 -34.68 32.54 -2.03
N GLY A 48 -34.71 33.74 -2.62
CA GLY A 48 -33.52 34.40 -3.15
C GLY A 48 -32.96 33.81 -4.45
N VAL A 49 -33.70 32.91 -5.12
CA VAL A 49 -33.33 32.40 -6.45
C VAL A 49 -33.89 33.33 -7.53
N PRO A 50 -33.07 33.84 -8.47
CA PRO A 50 -33.52 34.68 -9.58
C PRO A 50 -34.57 34.01 -10.48
N GLN A 51 -35.38 34.83 -11.17
CA GLN A 51 -36.32 34.37 -12.20
C GLN A 51 -35.70 34.46 -13.60
N THR A 52 -34.87 35.47 -13.81
CA THR A 52 -34.12 35.76 -15.04
C THR A 52 -32.64 35.90 -14.69
N GLU A 53 -31.77 35.81 -15.69
CA GLU A 53 -30.33 36.04 -15.51
C GLU A 53 -30.05 37.39 -14.84
N ILE A 54 -29.06 37.39 -13.94
CA ILE A 54 -28.56 38.57 -13.23
C ILE A 54 -27.05 38.72 -13.48
N SER A 55 -26.50 39.90 -13.22
CA SER A 55 -25.04 40.08 -13.19
C SER A 55 -24.42 39.20 -12.10
N GLY A 56 -23.35 38.49 -12.45
CA GLY A 56 -22.62 37.56 -11.59
C GLY A 56 -21.32 38.11 -11.01
N GLU A 57 -21.14 39.43 -10.94
CA GLU A 57 -19.92 40.05 -10.40
C GLU A 57 -19.60 39.61 -8.96
N GLN A 58 -20.62 39.27 -8.18
CA GLN A 58 -20.50 38.75 -6.81
C GLN A 58 -20.01 37.30 -6.70
N LEU A 59 -19.91 36.55 -7.80
CA LEU A 59 -19.54 35.13 -7.77
C LEU A 59 -18.03 34.95 -7.54
N ARG A 60 -17.67 33.94 -6.74
CA ARG A 60 -16.27 33.67 -6.34
C ARG A 60 -15.70 32.37 -6.91
N MET A 61 -16.55 31.41 -7.27
CA MET A 61 -16.14 30.08 -7.73
C MET A 61 -16.49 29.88 -9.22
N CYS A 62 -17.68 30.30 -9.64
CA CYS A 62 -18.09 30.30 -11.04
C CYS A 62 -17.48 31.47 -11.82
N PRO A 63 -17.28 31.30 -13.14
CA PRO A 63 -16.88 32.40 -14.02
C PRO A 63 -17.84 33.60 -13.90
N GLN A 64 -17.27 34.81 -13.90
CA GLN A 64 -18.06 36.04 -13.87
C GLN A 64 -18.79 36.24 -15.21
N GLY A 65 -20.06 36.63 -15.16
CA GLY A 65 -20.90 36.84 -16.34
C GLY A 65 -22.39 36.82 -15.96
N GLN A 66 -23.27 36.72 -16.97
CA GLN A 66 -24.69 36.50 -16.73
C GLN A 66 -24.91 35.12 -16.08
N THR A 67 -25.70 35.10 -15.01
CA THR A 67 -25.87 33.93 -14.15
C THR A 67 -27.26 33.87 -13.56
N CYS A 68 -27.68 32.65 -13.23
CA CYS A 68 -28.89 32.37 -12.47
C CYS A 68 -28.59 32.07 -10.99
N CYS A 69 -27.33 32.14 -10.56
CA CYS A 69 -26.90 31.85 -9.19
C CYS A 69 -26.53 33.11 -8.42
N THR A 70 -26.89 33.15 -7.13
CA THR A 70 -26.41 34.15 -6.17
C THR A 70 -25.24 33.59 -5.34
N SER A 71 -24.51 34.45 -4.62
CA SER A 71 -23.43 34.01 -3.71
C SER A 71 -23.91 32.97 -2.69
N SER A 72 -25.12 33.14 -2.15
CA SER A 72 -25.70 32.17 -1.20
C SER A 72 -26.06 30.83 -1.86
N MET A 73 -26.39 30.82 -3.16
CA MET A 73 -26.59 29.58 -3.90
C MET A 73 -25.25 28.89 -4.15
N GLU A 74 -24.20 29.64 -4.50
CA GLU A 74 -22.84 29.12 -4.70
C GLU A 74 -22.31 28.44 -3.42
N GLU A 75 -22.48 29.06 -2.25
CA GLU A 75 -22.12 28.47 -0.95
C GLU A 75 -22.87 27.17 -0.62
N ARG A 76 -24.14 27.05 -1.03
CA ARG A 76 -24.93 25.83 -0.81
C ARG A 76 -24.53 24.73 -1.80
N LEU A 77 -24.29 25.09 -3.06
CA LEU A 77 -23.91 24.17 -4.11
C LEU A 77 -22.47 23.65 -3.94
N VAL A 78 -21.54 24.45 -3.38
CA VAL A 78 -20.17 23.96 -3.08
C VAL A 78 -20.23 22.79 -2.09
N ASN A 79 -21.02 22.92 -1.02
CA ASN A 79 -21.17 21.89 0.00
C ASN A 79 -21.83 20.63 -0.56
N LEU A 80 -22.82 20.80 -1.46
CA LEU A 80 -23.44 19.68 -2.15
C LEU A 80 -22.43 18.96 -3.07
N SER A 81 -21.65 19.70 -3.85
CA SER A 81 -20.66 19.14 -4.78
C SER A 81 -19.59 18.34 -4.05
N ALA A 82 -19.13 18.85 -2.91
CA ALA A 82 -18.19 18.19 -2.02
C ALA A 82 -18.78 16.89 -1.48
N LYS A 83 -19.97 16.95 -0.88
CA LYS A 83 -20.66 15.79 -0.30
C LYS A 83 -20.88 14.68 -1.32
N GLU A 84 -21.32 15.03 -2.53
CA GLU A 84 -21.54 14.05 -3.60
C GLU A 84 -20.23 13.43 -4.08
N THR A 85 -19.18 14.24 -4.26
CA THR A 85 -17.85 13.79 -4.71
C THR A 85 -17.19 12.88 -3.67
N GLU A 86 -17.16 13.29 -2.40
CA GLU A 86 -16.67 12.44 -1.31
C GLU A 86 -17.50 11.15 -1.20
N GLY A 87 -18.81 11.21 -1.45
CA GLY A 87 -19.67 10.03 -1.52
C GLY A 87 -19.23 9.04 -2.61
N GLN A 88 -18.83 9.52 -3.78
CA GLN A 88 -18.28 8.66 -4.85
C GLN A 88 -16.90 8.10 -4.47
N ILE A 89 -16.01 8.90 -3.88
CA ILE A 89 -14.70 8.47 -3.40
C ILE A 89 -14.87 7.34 -2.37
N ARG A 90 -15.73 7.53 -1.36
CA ARG A 90 -16.03 6.51 -0.34
C ARG A 90 -16.65 5.26 -0.97
N LYS A 91 -17.51 5.40 -1.97
CA LYS A 91 -18.10 4.25 -2.68
C LYS A 91 -17.05 3.42 -3.43
N ALA A 92 -16.13 4.07 -4.14
CA ALA A 92 -15.01 3.38 -4.79
C ALA A 92 -14.13 2.67 -3.75
N GLY A 93 -13.83 3.37 -2.66
CA GLY A 93 -13.08 2.85 -1.52
C GLY A 93 -13.69 1.61 -0.87
N ARG A 94 -15.01 1.58 -0.66
CA ARG A 94 -15.71 0.40 -0.13
C ARG A 94 -15.55 -0.83 -1.02
N SER A 95 -15.48 -0.67 -2.33
CA SER A 95 -15.22 -1.79 -3.26
C SER A 95 -13.82 -2.38 -3.03
N LEU A 96 -12.83 -1.53 -2.79
CA LEU A 96 -11.48 -1.97 -2.45
C LEU A 96 -11.44 -2.67 -1.09
N GLN A 97 -12.06 -2.09 -0.06
CA GLN A 97 -12.17 -2.69 1.27
C GLN A 97 -12.85 -4.08 1.22
N THR A 98 -13.92 -4.22 0.43
CA THR A 98 -14.61 -5.51 0.25
C THR A 98 -13.68 -6.56 -0.37
N THR A 99 -12.84 -6.16 -1.32
CA THR A 99 -11.86 -7.04 -1.97
C THR A 99 -10.79 -7.50 -0.97
N LEU A 100 -10.22 -6.57 -0.20
CA LEU A 100 -9.24 -6.87 0.86
C LEU A 100 -9.80 -7.82 1.92
N ASN A 101 -11.02 -7.56 2.39
CA ASN A 101 -11.67 -8.41 3.37
C ASN A 101 -11.98 -9.81 2.81
N THR A 102 -12.38 -9.92 1.54
CA THR A 102 -12.60 -11.20 0.88
C THR A 102 -11.30 -11.99 0.76
N LEU A 103 -10.20 -11.35 0.34
CA LEU A 103 -8.87 -11.95 0.31
C LEU A 103 -8.44 -12.48 1.69
N ARG A 104 -8.56 -11.62 2.72
CA ARG A 104 -8.17 -11.92 4.10
C ARG A 104 -8.95 -13.11 4.66
N THR A 105 -10.27 -13.09 4.52
CA THR A 105 -11.13 -14.17 5.02
C THR A 105 -10.89 -15.48 4.26
N SER A 106 -10.70 -15.42 2.94
CA SER A 106 -10.45 -16.61 2.12
C SER A 106 -9.13 -17.29 2.49
N PHE A 107 -8.05 -16.53 2.63
CA PHE A 107 -6.75 -17.07 3.04
C PHE A 107 -6.80 -17.57 4.49
N ARG A 108 -7.46 -16.84 5.39
CA ARG A 108 -7.59 -17.24 6.79
C ARG A 108 -8.31 -18.58 6.93
N SER A 109 -9.42 -18.78 6.22
CA SER A 109 -10.13 -20.06 6.20
C SER A 109 -9.20 -21.17 5.72
N TYR A 110 -8.53 -20.96 4.59
CA TYR A 110 -7.63 -21.95 4.01
C TYR A 110 -6.51 -22.38 4.98
N PHE A 111 -5.84 -21.42 5.64
CA PHE A 111 -4.79 -21.72 6.60
C PHE A 111 -5.32 -22.45 7.83
N THR A 112 -6.45 -22.00 8.39
CA THR A 112 -7.10 -22.66 9.54
C THR A 112 -7.53 -24.08 9.20
N ASP A 113 -8.06 -24.30 8.00
CA ASP A 113 -8.43 -25.64 7.53
C ASP A 113 -7.20 -26.54 7.44
N LEU A 114 -6.09 -26.08 6.83
CA LEU A 114 -4.84 -26.86 6.77
C LEU A 114 -4.31 -27.22 8.16
N HIS A 115 -4.31 -26.24 9.07
CA HIS A 115 -3.87 -26.45 10.45
C HIS A 115 -4.71 -27.54 11.13
N GLY A 116 -6.03 -27.45 11.06
CA GLY A 116 -6.94 -28.43 11.66
C GLY A 116 -6.84 -29.82 11.02
N HIS A 117 -6.63 -29.91 9.70
CA HIS A 117 -6.39 -31.21 9.04
C HIS A 117 -5.08 -31.85 9.51
N SER A 118 -4.02 -31.04 9.66
CA SER A 118 -2.74 -31.51 10.19
C SER A 118 -2.89 -32.01 11.63
N GLU A 119 -3.57 -31.25 12.48
CA GLU A 119 -3.86 -31.64 13.88
C GLU A 119 -4.67 -32.94 13.93
N GLY A 120 -5.75 -33.05 13.15
CA GLY A 120 -6.59 -34.24 13.10
C GLY A 120 -5.87 -35.49 12.58
N SER A 121 -4.78 -35.34 11.84
CA SER A 121 -3.97 -36.46 11.36
C SER A 121 -2.94 -36.97 12.37
N LEU A 122 -2.73 -36.27 13.49
CA LEU A 122 -1.77 -36.66 14.54
C LEU A 122 -2.00 -38.09 15.02
N GLU A 123 -3.24 -38.44 15.35
CA GLU A 123 -3.56 -39.77 15.87
C GLU A 123 -3.22 -40.86 14.87
N GLN A 124 -3.67 -40.70 13.61
CA GLN A 124 -3.42 -41.67 12.56
C GLN A 124 -1.92 -41.87 12.30
N VAL A 125 -1.13 -40.79 12.29
CA VAL A 125 0.29 -40.83 11.93
C VAL A 125 1.16 -41.31 13.11
N LEU A 126 0.82 -40.94 14.34
CA LEU A 126 1.64 -41.23 15.52
C LEU A 126 1.27 -42.52 16.25
N THR A 127 0.08 -43.10 16.00
CA THR A 127 -0.34 -44.39 16.60
C THR A 127 0.70 -45.51 16.49
N PRO A 128 1.47 -45.68 15.38
CA PRO A 128 2.50 -46.71 15.30
C PRO A 128 3.64 -46.58 16.34
N LEU A 129 3.78 -45.44 17.02
CA LEU A 129 4.72 -45.27 18.15
C LEU A 129 4.23 -45.94 19.45
N GLY A 130 2.98 -46.41 19.49
CA GLY A 130 2.41 -47.14 20.63
C GLY A 130 2.39 -46.33 21.92
N ALA A 131 2.98 -46.87 22.99
CA ALA A 131 3.01 -46.24 24.32
C ALA A 131 3.67 -44.84 24.32
N LEU A 132 4.61 -44.60 23.41
CA LEU A 132 5.28 -43.31 23.29
C LEU A 132 4.37 -42.20 22.79
N TYR A 133 3.36 -42.55 21.99
CA TYR A 133 2.32 -41.62 21.57
C TYR A 133 1.29 -41.41 22.68
N SER A 134 0.73 -42.49 23.24
CA SER A 134 -0.36 -42.40 24.23
C SER A 134 0.05 -41.70 25.54
N GLN A 135 1.31 -41.79 25.94
CA GLN A 135 1.82 -41.08 27.12
C GLN A 135 2.12 -39.59 26.87
N ASN A 136 2.22 -39.17 25.61
CA ASN A 136 2.61 -37.81 25.21
C ASN A 136 1.52 -37.05 24.46
N THR A 137 0.29 -37.57 24.38
CA THR A 137 -0.82 -36.94 23.64
C THR A 137 -1.00 -35.46 23.96
N ARG A 138 -0.93 -35.07 25.24
CA ARG A 138 -1.04 -33.66 25.66
C ARG A 138 0.04 -32.77 25.06
N LEU A 139 1.28 -33.25 24.99
CA LEU A 139 2.40 -32.48 24.45
C LEU A 139 2.20 -32.16 22.96
N TYR A 140 1.64 -33.11 22.19
CA TYR A 140 1.33 -32.88 20.78
C TYR A 140 0.15 -31.92 20.60
N THR A 141 -0.91 -32.03 21.41
CA THR A 141 -2.05 -31.11 21.34
C THR A 141 -1.68 -29.70 21.77
N ASP A 142 -0.86 -29.55 22.80
CA ASP A 142 -0.40 -28.25 23.30
C ASP A 142 0.45 -27.53 22.25
N LEU A 143 1.32 -28.26 21.51
CA LEU A 143 2.07 -27.71 20.39
C LEU A 143 1.15 -27.12 19.31
N TYR A 144 0.08 -27.83 18.93
CA TYR A 144 -0.86 -27.33 17.92
C TYR A 144 -1.66 -26.13 18.44
N ALA A 145 -2.04 -26.14 19.71
CA ALA A 145 -2.68 -24.99 20.35
C ALA A 145 -1.76 -23.75 20.33
N ASP A 146 -0.48 -23.89 20.67
CA ASP A 146 0.51 -22.80 20.61
C ASP A 146 0.68 -22.26 19.19
N LEU A 147 0.81 -23.16 18.20
CA LEU A 147 0.90 -22.79 16.79
C LEU A 147 -0.34 -22.02 16.32
N TYR A 148 -1.54 -22.44 16.74
CA TYR A 148 -2.78 -21.74 16.41
C TYR A 148 -2.87 -20.38 17.09
N LEU A 149 -2.56 -20.31 18.38
CA LEU A 149 -2.56 -19.05 19.15
C LEU A 149 -1.58 -18.03 18.56
N TYR A 150 -0.39 -18.48 18.16
CA TYR A 150 0.55 -17.64 17.44
C TYR A 150 -0.05 -17.06 16.16
N TYR A 151 -0.66 -17.91 15.32
CA TYR A 151 -1.29 -17.45 14.07
C TYR A 151 -2.45 -16.47 14.33
N GLN A 152 -3.17 -16.63 15.44
CA GLN A 152 -4.24 -15.70 15.86
C GLN A 152 -3.74 -14.33 16.31
N GLY A 153 -2.44 -14.17 16.56
CA GLY A 153 -1.84 -12.90 16.96
C GLY A 153 -1.34 -12.86 18.41
N SER A 154 -1.28 -13.98 19.13
CA SER A 154 -0.66 -14.02 20.45
C SER A 154 0.83 -13.65 20.39
N SER A 155 1.35 -13.01 21.44
CA SER A 155 2.77 -12.63 21.60
C SER A 155 3.64 -13.82 22.05
N LEU A 156 3.46 -14.97 21.41
CA LEU A 156 4.17 -16.20 21.71
C LEU A 156 5.40 -16.32 20.80
N SER A 157 6.54 -16.76 21.32
CA SER A 157 7.72 -17.08 20.51
C SER A 157 7.60 -18.49 19.95
N LEU A 158 7.39 -18.61 18.63
CA LEU A 158 7.38 -19.93 17.98
C LEU A 158 8.71 -20.67 18.16
N ASP A 159 9.81 -19.93 18.19
CA ASP A 159 11.14 -20.51 18.38
C ASP A 159 11.24 -21.19 19.75
N GLU A 160 10.77 -20.52 20.80
CA GLU A 160 10.75 -21.06 22.16
C GLU A 160 9.75 -22.20 22.31
N SER A 161 8.51 -22.07 21.82
CA SER A 161 7.50 -23.15 21.90
C SER A 161 7.95 -24.41 21.19
N LEU A 162 8.55 -24.29 20.00
CA LEU A 162 9.09 -25.46 19.29
C LEU A 162 10.29 -26.05 20.00
N SER A 163 11.17 -25.23 20.59
CA SER A 163 12.31 -25.70 21.39
C SER A 163 11.84 -26.46 22.63
N ASP A 164 10.91 -25.88 23.39
CA ASP A 164 10.32 -26.47 24.60
C ASP A 164 9.60 -27.80 24.28
N PHE A 165 8.86 -27.86 23.17
CA PHE A 165 8.25 -29.11 22.69
C PHE A 165 9.28 -30.23 22.53
N TRP A 166 10.38 -29.97 21.81
CA TRP A 166 11.41 -30.98 21.57
C TRP A 166 12.16 -31.37 22.85
N SER A 167 12.47 -30.41 23.71
CA SER A 167 13.12 -30.64 25.00
C SER A 167 12.28 -31.54 25.90
N ARG A 168 11.00 -31.20 26.10
CA ARG A 168 10.06 -32.00 26.90
C ARG A 168 9.85 -33.39 26.32
N LEU A 169 9.81 -33.51 25.00
CA LEU A 169 9.70 -34.81 24.34
C LEU A 169 10.95 -35.65 24.64
N LEU A 170 12.15 -35.08 24.55
CA LEU A 170 13.40 -35.77 24.85
C LEU A 170 13.46 -36.24 26.30
N GLU A 171 13.16 -35.37 27.27
CA GLU A 171 13.17 -35.69 28.69
C GLU A 171 12.26 -36.88 29.02
N ARG A 172 11.03 -36.86 28.48
CA ARG A 172 10.06 -37.94 28.69
C ARG A 172 10.51 -39.25 28.06
N GLN A 173 11.03 -39.20 26.84
CA GLN A 173 11.51 -40.39 26.14
C GLN A 173 12.74 -40.99 26.82
N PHE A 174 13.66 -40.13 27.27
CA PHE A 174 14.85 -40.54 28.01
C PHE A 174 14.47 -41.21 29.32
N LYS A 175 13.55 -40.62 30.09
CA LYS A 175 13.03 -41.18 31.34
C LYS A 175 12.39 -42.56 31.16
N ILE A 176 11.63 -42.77 30.09
CA ILE A 176 11.04 -44.08 29.74
C ILE A 176 12.13 -45.09 29.38
N SER A 177 13.13 -44.67 28.60
CA SER A 177 14.18 -45.57 28.12
C SER A 177 15.20 -45.98 29.19
N ALA A 178 15.48 -45.10 30.16
CA ALA A 178 16.50 -45.33 31.18
C ALA A 178 16.12 -46.49 32.11
N ASN A 179 14.81 -46.75 32.30
CA ASN A 179 14.23 -47.91 32.98
C ASN A 179 14.98 -48.38 34.25
N THR A 180 15.51 -47.42 35.02
CA THR A 180 16.24 -47.65 36.27
C THR A 180 15.35 -47.23 37.44
N ASP A 181 15.34 -48.02 38.51
CA ASP A 181 14.72 -47.72 39.82
C ASP A 181 15.28 -46.44 40.50
N ALA A 182 16.20 -45.73 39.84
CA ALA A 182 16.73 -44.45 40.25
C ALA A 182 15.81 -43.32 39.73
N SER A 183 15.20 -42.57 40.63
CA SER A 183 14.54 -41.32 40.28
C SER A 183 15.58 -40.36 39.68
N LEU A 184 15.60 -40.21 38.35
CA LEU A 184 16.37 -39.16 37.69
C LEU A 184 15.91 -37.81 38.22
N SER A 185 16.84 -36.95 38.64
CA SER A 185 16.52 -35.60 39.10
C SER A 185 16.04 -34.72 37.94
N GLU A 186 15.22 -33.72 38.26
CA GLU A 186 14.77 -32.72 37.28
C GLU A 186 15.97 -32.01 36.63
N ASP A 187 16.97 -31.63 37.42
CA ASP A 187 18.21 -30.98 36.96
C ASP A 187 18.99 -31.83 35.94
N TYR A 188 18.95 -33.16 36.11
CA TYR A 188 19.59 -34.08 35.19
C TYR A 188 18.88 -34.13 33.84
N LEU A 189 17.54 -34.18 33.86
CA LEU A 189 16.72 -34.13 32.65
C LEU A 189 16.88 -32.80 31.91
N GLU A 190 16.99 -31.68 32.65
CA GLU A 190 17.29 -30.37 32.04
C GLU A 190 18.68 -30.36 31.37
N CYS A 191 19.70 -30.98 31.98
CA CYS A 191 21.01 -31.13 31.31
C CYS A 191 20.88 -31.99 30.03
N VAL A 192 20.13 -33.09 30.07
CA VAL A 192 19.88 -33.94 28.89
C VAL A 192 19.24 -33.13 27.76
N ALA A 193 18.23 -32.31 28.08
CA ALA A 193 17.57 -31.43 27.13
C ALA A 193 18.55 -30.42 26.51
N LYS A 194 19.44 -29.82 27.30
CA LYS A 194 20.48 -28.89 26.81
C LYS A 194 21.45 -29.53 25.81
N GLN A 195 21.65 -30.85 25.85
CA GLN A 195 22.51 -31.55 24.88
C GLN A 195 21.85 -31.77 23.52
N GLN A 196 20.58 -31.38 23.33
CA GLN A 196 19.84 -31.60 22.10
C GLN A 196 20.53 -31.01 20.85
N GLU A 197 21.11 -29.81 20.95
CA GLU A 197 21.77 -29.15 19.81
C GLU A 197 23.08 -29.86 19.41
N THR A 198 23.85 -30.29 20.40
CA THR A 198 25.17 -30.91 20.21
C THR A 198 25.06 -32.37 19.76
N LEU A 199 24.21 -33.15 20.42
CA LEU A 199 24.10 -34.60 20.20
C LEU A 199 23.05 -34.98 19.15
N ARG A 200 22.16 -34.05 18.78
CA ARG A 200 21.08 -34.24 17.80
C ARG A 200 20.32 -35.57 17.99
N PRO A 201 19.68 -35.78 19.16
CA PRO A 201 18.98 -37.02 19.48
C PRO A 201 17.87 -37.36 18.48
N PHE A 202 17.25 -36.34 17.88
CA PHE A 202 16.22 -36.46 16.85
C PHE A 202 16.75 -36.37 15.41
N GLY A 203 18.07 -36.42 15.23
CA GLY A 203 18.71 -36.13 13.95
C GLY A 203 18.54 -34.66 13.53
N ASP A 204 18.60 -34.39 12.22
CA ASP A 204 18.35 -33.05 11.67
C ASP A 204 16.84 -32.70 11.56
N VAL A 205 15.95 -33.69 11.78
CA VAL A 205 14.50 -33.55 11.59
C VAL A 205 13.90 -32.46 12.46
N SER A 206 14.29 -32.37 13.74
CA SER A 206 13.76 -31.38 14.68
C SER A 206 14.09 -29.94 14.26
N ARG A 207 15.35 -29.68 13.87
CA ARG A 207 15.82 -28.37 13.41
C ARG A 207 15.17 -27.99 12.09
N ASP A 208 15.13 -28.92 11.13
CA ASP A 208 14.58 -28.67 9.81
C ASP A 208 13.07 -28.44 9.86
N MET A 209 12.35 -29.21 10.69
CA MET A 209 10.93 -28.98 10.97
C MET A 209 10.72 -27.61 11.62
N LYS A 210 11.49 -27.28 12.66
CA LYS A 210 11.39 -25.98 13.37
C LYS A 210 11.53 -24.81 12.40
N ALA A 211 12.58 -24.79 11.58
CA ALA A 211 12.81 -23.72 10.61
C ALA A 211 11.68 -23.57 9.58
N LYS A 212 11.18 -24.69 9.05
CA LYS A 212 10.09 -24.68 8.05
C LYS A 212 8.76 -24.23 8.65
N VAL A 213 8.42 -24.71 9.85
CA VAL A 213 7.19 -24.35 10.56
C VAL A 213 7.21 -22.87 10.94
N ILE A 214 8.30 -22.36 11.51
CA ILE A 214 8.43 -20.93 11.85
C ILE A 214 8.21 -20.07 10.60
N ARG A 215 8.95 -20.34 9.52
CA ARG A 215 8.82 -19.56 8.28
C ARG A 215 7.38 -19.59 7.75
N ALA A 216 6.73 -20.75 7.72
CA ALA A 216 5.37 -20.90 7.24
C ALA A 216 4.35 -20.07 8.06
N TYR A 217 4.42 -20.14 9.39
CA TYR A 217 3.48 -19.46 10.28
C TYR A 217 3.72 -17.95 10.34
N VAL A 218 4.98 -17.52 10.45
CA VAL A 218 5.37 -16.09 10.42
C VAL A 218 4.89 -15.45 9.12
N THR A 219 5.20 -16.07 7.97
CA THR A 219 4.80 -15.56 6.65
C THR A 219 3.28 -15.47 6.51
N ALA A 220 2.54 -16.51 6.93
CA ALA A 220 1.08 -16.52 6.85
C ALA A 220 0.42 -15.47 7.76
N ARG A 221 0.94 -15.31 8.98
CA ARG A 221 0.48 -14.27 9.94
C ARG A 221 0.74 -12.87 9.38
N SER A 222 1.96 -12.59 8.92
CA SER A 222 2.31 -11.29 8.35
C SER A 222 1.50 -10.96 7.10
N PHE A 223 1.16 -11.94 6.26
CA PHE A 223 0.29 -11.73 5.11
C PHE A 223 -1.13 -11.27 5.51
N ILE A 224 -1.74 -11.91 6.52
CA ILE A 224 -3.05 -11.49 7.05
C ILE A 224 -2.99 -10.10 7.67
N GLN A 225 -1.93 -9.79 8.41
CA GLN A 225 -1.72 -8.45 8.98
C GLN A 225 -1.58 -7.39 7.89
N ALA A 226 -0.85 -7.69 6.81
CA ALA A 226 -0.68 -6.78 5.70
C ALA A 226 -2.03 -6.43 5.04
N LEU A 227 -2.90 -7.42 4.86
CA LEU A 227 -4.27 -7.20 4.35
C LEU A 227 -5.10 -6.34 5.31
N SER A 228 -4.97 -6.57 6.62
CA SER A 228 -5.68 -5.79 7.65
C SER A 228 -5.22 -4.33 7.69
N ILE A 229 -3.89 -4.09 7.65
CA ILE A 229 -3.32 -2.74 7.62
C ILE A 229 -3.71 -2.03 6.32
N SER A 230 -3.74 -2.74 5.20
CA SER A 230 -4.21 -2.17 3.92
C SER A 230 -5.67 -1.69 4.01
N GLU A 231 -6.54 -2.46 4.66
CA GLU A 231 -7.95 -2.08 4.89
C GLU A 231 -8.06 -0.83 5.78
N GLU A 232 -7.25 -0.76 6.85
CA GLU A 232 -7.19 0.37 7.76
C GLU A 232 -6.67 1.64 7.07
N VAL A 233 -5.59 1.53 6.30
CA VAL A 233 -5.03 2.63 5.50
C VAL A 233 -6.08 3.17 4.54
N VAL A 234 -6.76 2.29 3.79
CA VAL A 234 -7.83 2.70 2.88
C VAL A 234 -8.93 3.44 3.66
N ASN A 235 -9.37 2.93 4.80
CA ASN A 235 -10.38 3.59 5.63
C ASN A 235 -9.95 4.99 6.09
N LYS A 236 -8.71 5.14 6.57
CA LYS A 236 -8.16 6.42 7.05
C LYS A 236 -8.02 7.43 5.90
N VAL A 237 -7.47 7.02 4.76
CA VAL A 237 -7.25 7.87 3.59
C VAL A 237 -8.56 8.40 3.01
N LEU A 238 -9.61 7.57 2.94
CA LEU A 238 -10.92 7.96 2.41
C LEU A 238 -11.70 8.94 3.30
N ASN A 239 -11.27 9.10 4.55
CA ASN A 239 -11.87 10.03 5.51
C ASN A 239 -11.13 11.38 5.60
N VAL A 240 -10.04 11.56 4.86
CA VAL A 240 -9.36 12.86 4.73
C VAL A 240 -10.27 13.82 3.98
N SER A 241 -10.55 14.98 4.59
CA SER A 241 -11.41 16.02 4.01
C SER A 241 -10.76 16.70 2.80
N LEU A 242 -11.57 17.10 1.84
CA LEU A 242 -11.12 17.89 0.69
C LEU A 242 -10.74 19.32 1.11
N GLY A 243 -9.64 19.83 0.58
CA GLY A 243 -9.17 21.20 0.84
C GLY A 243 -10.02 22.28 0.14
N PRO A 244 -9.97 23.54 0.59
CA PRO A 244 -10.84 24.62 0.09
C PRO A 244 -10.70 24.88 -1.42
N GLU A 245 -9.48 24.83 -1.96
CA GLU A 245 -9.25 25.01 -3.40
C GLU A 245 -9.87 23.89 -4.24
N CYS A 246 -9.86 22.66 -3.72
CA CYS A 246 -10.58 21.55 -4.33
C CYS A 246 -12.11 21.77 -4.29
N LEU A 247 -12.66 22.25 -3.17
CA LEU A 247 -14.09 22.54 -3.07
C LEU A 247 -14.54 23.56 -4.13
N LYS A 248 -13.75 24.62 -4.31
CA LYS A 248 -13.98 25.64 -5.36
C LYS A 248 -13.92 25.03 -6.76
N ALA A 249 -12.91 24.22 -7.04
CA ALA A 249 -12.75 23.56 -8.34
C ALA A 249 -13.89 22.56 -8.64
N LEU A 250 -14.36 21.82 -7.63
CA LEU A 250 -15.50 20.90 -7.76
C LEU A 250 -16.82 21.63 -8.04
N MET A 251 -17.06 22.75 -7.39
CA MET A 251 -18.21 23.61 -7.70
C MET A 251 -18.16 24.11 -9.15
N LYS A 252 -16.99 24.56 -9.60
CA LYS A 252 -16.74 24.98 -10.98
C LYS A 252 -16.95 23.86 -12.00
N LEU A 253 -16.51 22.66 -11.67
CA LEU A 253 -16.63 21.47 -12.51
C LEU A 253 -18.09 21.01 -12.66
N VAL A 254 -18.84 20.96 -11.57
CA VAL A 254 -20.14 20.26 -11.52
C VAL A 254 -21.33 21.21 -11.65
N TYR A 255 -21.33 22.35 -10.94
CA TYR A 255 -22.55 23.15 -10.77
C TYR A 255 -22.53 24.52 -11.44
N CYS A 256 -21.36 25.08 -11.78
CA CYS A 256 -21.32 26.31 -12.58
C CYS A 256 -21.98 26.21 -13.96
N PRO A 257 -22.00 25.07 -14.68
CA PRO A 257 -22.82 24.93 -15.89
C PRO A 257 -24.30 25.23 -15.64
N HIS A 258 -24.84 24.78 -14.50
CA HIS A 258 -26.23 25.06 -14.14
C HIS A 258 -26.46 26.55 -13.88
N CYS A 259 -25.49 27.23 -13.25
CA CYS A 259 -25.55 28.67 -13.01
C CYS A 259 -25.56 29.49 -14.31
N HIS A 260 -24.89 29.02 -15.37
CA HIS A 260 -24.85 29.68 -16.69
C HIS A 260 -25.89 29.15 -17.69
N GLY A 261 -26.92 28.43 -17.23
CA GLY A 261 -27.98 27.91 -18.12
C GLY A 261 -27.56 26.73 -19.02
N LEU A 262 -26.41 26.11 -18.76
CA LEU A 262 -25.84 24.99 -19.50
C LEU A 262 -26.05 23.64 -18.76
N SER A 263 -27.23 23.44 -18.17
CA SER A 263 -27.54 22.30 -17.28
C SER A 263 -27.43 20.91 -17.93
N SER A 264 -27.49 20.82 -19.25
CA SER A 264 -27.35 19.56 -20.02
C SER A 264 -25.92 19.26 -20.45
N VAL A 265 -24.98 20.19 -20.25
CA VAL A 265 -23.60 20.08 -20.72
C VAL A 265 -22.76 19.40 -19.64
N LYS A 266 -22.20 18.24 -19.96
CA LYS A 266 -21.25 17.54 -19.08
C LYS A 266 -19.85 18.14 -19.15
N PRO A 267 -19.04 18.07 -18.08
CA PRO A 267 -17.65 18.51 -18.11
C PRO A 267 -16.81 17.68 -19.08
N CYS A 268 -15.79 18.31 -19.65
CA CYS A 268 -14.80 17.63 -20.48
C CYS A 268 -14.01 16.61 -19.63
N PHE A 269 -13.63 15.50 -20.25
CA PHE A 269 -12.93 14.42 -19.53
C PHE A 269 -11.59 14.88 -18.94
N ASN A 270 -10.75 15.54 -19.74
CA ASN A 270 -9.46 16.05 -19.28
C ASN A 270 -9.61 17.16 -18.22
N TYR A 271 -10.65 18.00 -18.36
CA TYR A 271 -10.98 18.99 -17.34
C TYR A 271 -11.30 18.33 -15.99
N CYS A 272 -12.23 17.37 -16.01
CA CYS A 272 -12.55 16.57 -14.82
C CYS A 272 -11.29 15.89 -14.26
N SER A 273 -10.45 15.33 -15.12
CA SER A 273 -9.24 14.62 -14.70
C SER A 273 -8.25 15.56 -13.99
N ASN A 274 -8.07 16.79 -14.46
CA ASN A 274 -7.20 17.77 -13.80
C ASN A 274 -7.75 18.23 -12.46
N VAL A 275 -9.07 18.47 -12.36
CA VAL A 275 -9.72 18.78 -11.08
C VAL A 275 -9.54 17.63 -10.09
N MET A 276 -9.85 16.40 -10.50
CA MET A 276 -9.79 15.23 -9.63
C MET A 276 -8.35 14.87 -9.23
N LYS A 277 -7.37 15.00 -10.13
CA LYS A 277 -5.95 14.79 -9.82
C LYS A 277 -5.42 15.83 -8.84
N GLY A 278 -5.83 17.10 -8.96
CA GLY A 278 -5.53 18.13 -7.97
C GLY A 278 -6.16 17.81 -6.61
N CYS A 279 -7.46 17.54 -6.59
CA CYS A 279 -8.19 17.20 -5.37
C CYS A 279 -7.63 15.98 -4.62
N LEU A 280 -7.15 14.97 -5.35
CA LEU A 280 -6.66 13.70 -4.81
C LEU A 280 -5.13 13.57 -4.87
N ALA A 281 -4.42 14.68 -5.00
CA ALA A 281 -2.97 14.68 -5.22
C ALA A 281 -2.21 14.04 -4.06
N ASN A 282 -2.61 14.34 -2.81
CA ASN A 282 -2.02 13.69 -1.64
C ASN A 282 -2.30 12.19 -1.64
N GLN A 283 -3.51 11.76 -1.97
CA GLN A 283 -3.88 10.35 -2.04
C GLN A 283 -3.08 9.60 -3.12
N ALA A 284 -2.78 10.24 -4.24
CA ALA A 284 -1.94 9.67 -5.29
C ALA A 284 -0.48 9.41 -4.83
N ASP A 285 0.04 10.16 -3.85
CA ASP A 285 1.38 9.92 -3.29
C ASP A 285 1.49 8.57 -2.54
N LEU A 286 0.37 7.91 -2.21
CA LEU A 286 0.40 6.55 -1.66
C LEU A 286 0.81 5.49 -2.70
N SER A 287 0.66 5.76 -4.00
CA SER A 287 0.80 4.74 -5.04
C SER A 287 2.12 3.96 -4.98
N PRO A 288 3.31 4.60 -4.81
CA PRO A 288 4.57 3.86 -4.80
C PRO A 288 4.67 2.84 -3.66
N GLU A 289 4.30 3.21 -2.43
CA GLU A 289 4.36 2.31 -1.29
C GLU A 289 3.20 1.31 -1.27
N TRP A 290 2.03 1.70 -1.80
CA TRP A 290 0.91 0.80 -2.01
C TRP A 290 1.27 -0.30 -3.01
N ASP A 291 1.80 0.05 -4.17
CA ASP A 291 2.19 -0.89 -5.22
C ASP A 291 3.33 -1.80 -4.73
N ASN A 292 4.33 -1.26 -4.02
CA ASN A 292 5.39 -2.05 -3.38
C ASN A 292 4.85 -3.06 -2.36
N LEU A 293 3.84 -2.68 -1.55
CA LEU A 293 3.20 -3.61 -0.62
C LEU A 293 2.45 -4.71 -1.38
N ILE A 294 1.69 -4.36 -2.41
CA ILE A 294 0.96 -5.33 -3.24
C ILE A 294 1.93 -6.29 -3.94
N ASP A 295 3.04 -5.82 -4.48
CA ASP A 295 4.08 -6.66 -5.09
C ASP A 295 4.69 -7.62 -4.07
N THR A 296 4.99 -7.13 -2.86
CA THR A 296 5.49 -7.97 -1.77
C THR A 296 4.45 -9.03 -1.35
N MET A 297 3.17 -8.66 -1.29
CA MET A 297 2.07 -9.62 -1.05
C MET A 297 1.98 -10.68 -2.15
N ILE A 298 2.17 -10.31 -3.42
CA ILE A 298 2.17 -11.24 -4.54
C ILE A 298 3.36 -12.22 -4.43
N GLU A 299 4.53 -11.73 -4.02
CA GLU A 299 5.71 -12.55 -3.77
C GLU A 299 5.44 -13.59 -2.67
N VAL A 300 4.87 -13.15 -1.54
CA VAL A 300 4.46 -14.05 -0.44
C VAL A 300 3.43 -15.08 -0.87
N VAL A 301 2.39 -14.68 -1.61
CA VAL A 301 1.38 -15.64 -2.09
C VAL A 301 2.00 -16.64 -3.07
N SER A 302 2.98 -16.20 -3.86
CA SER A 302 3.72 -17.08 -4.77
C SER A 302 4.60 -18.07 -3.98
N SER A 303 5.25 -17.63 -2.90
CA SER A 303 6.11 -18.48 -2.07
C SER A 303 5.34 -19.62 -1.41
N PHE A 304 4.05 -19.46 -1.12
CA PHE A 304 3.21 -20.55 -0.60
C PHE A 304 3.06 -21.73 -1.58
N SER A 305 3.26 -21.52 -2.88
CA SER A 305 3.22 -22.57 -3.90
C SER A 305 4.60 -23.11 -4.30
N THR A 306 5.68 -22.50 -3.79
CA THR A 306 7.07 -22.88 -4.05
C THR A 306 7.48 -24.01 -3.13
N GLU A 307 8.27 -24.97 -3.62
CA GLU A 307 8.71 -26.13 -2.83
C GLU A 307 9.69 -25.73 -1.70
N PRO A 308 9.51 -26.22 -0.45
CA PRO A 308 8.33 -26.95 0.03
C PRO A 308 7.12 -26.02 0.19
N SER A 309 5.98 -26.38 -0.42
CA SER A 309 4.77 -25.54 -0.39
C SER A 309 4.16 -25.44 1.01
N LEU A 310 3.32 -24.43 1.22
CA LEU A 310 2.71 -24.18 2.54
C LEU A 310 1.89 -25.39 3.03
N ASP A 311 1.09 -26.00 2.16
CA ASP A 311 0.34 -27.23 2.48
C ASP A 311 1.28 -28.40 2.82
N ALA A 312 2.34 -28.57 2.04
CA ALA A 312 3.35 -29.59 2.28
C ALA A 312 3.99 -29.46 3.66
N VAL A 313 4.38 -28.25 4.05
CA VAL A 313 4.98 -27.99 5.37
C VAL A 313 3.99 -28.32 6.48
N LEU A 314 2.79 -27.71 6.46
CA LEU A 314 1.80 -27.89 7.52
C LEU A 314 1.33 -29.35 7.65
N SER A 315 1.01 -30.01 6.54
CA SER A 315 0.55 -31.40 6.55
C SER A 315 1.66 -32.40 6.87
N SER A 316 2.94 -32.03 6.76
CA SER A 316 4.06 -32.91 7.12
C SER A 316 4.41 -32.90 8.61
N ILE A 317 3.87 -31.97 9.41
CA ILE A 317 4.22 -31.83 10.84
C ILE A 317 4.11 -33.17 11.60
N PRO A 318 3.00 -33.92 11.54
CA PRO A 318 2.90 -35.21 12.25
C PRO A 318 3.90 -36.24 11.77
N ALA A 319 4.16 -36.29 10.46
CA ALA A 319 5.11 -37.23 9.87
C ALA A 319 6.56 -36.90 10.29
N ARG A 320 6.91 -35.61 10.41
CA ARG A 320 8.22 -35.18 10.91
C ARG A 320 8.39 -35.44 12.40
N ILE A 321 7.34 -35.30 13.20
CA ILE A 321 7.34 -35.75 14.61
C ILE A 321 7.58 -37.26 14.69
N TYR A 322 6.85 -38.05 13.89
CA TYR A 322 7.04 -39.50 13.81
C TYR A 322 8.47 -39.88 13.47
N GLU A 323 9.01 -39.31 12.38
CA GLU A 323 10.37 -39.56 11.89
C GLU A 323 11.43 -39.21 12.95
N ALA A 324 11.28 -38.07 13.63
CA ALA A 324 12.17 -37.65 14.71
C ALA A 324 12.15 -38.64 15.88
N VAL A 325 10.95 -39.04 16.34
CA VAL A 325 10.82 -39.99 17.46
C VAL A 325 11.37 -41.37 17.06
N HIS A 326 11.08 -41.84 15.86
CA HIS A 326 11.61 -43.09 15.34
C HIS A 326 13.15 -43.08 15.28
N TYR A 327 13.74 -42.00 14.77
CA TYR A 327 15.19 -41.83 14.74
C TYR A 327 15.80 -41.87 16.14
N LEU A 328 15.17 -41.19 17.12
CA LEU A 328 15.60 -41.23 18.52
C LEU A 328 15.54 -42.67 19.07
N GLN A 329 14.48 -43.42 18.79
CA GLN A 329 14.35 -44.80 19.25
C GLN A 329 15.47 -45.70 18.72
N GLU A 330 15.79 -45.60 17.43
CA GLU A 330 16.88 -46.38 16.82
C GLU A 330 18.26 -46.04 17.40
N ASN A 331 18.45 -44.80 17.86
CA ASN A 331 19.74 -44.29 18.33
C ASN A 331 19.83 -44.12 19.86
N MET A 332 18.80 -44.51 20.61
CA MET A 332 18.66 -44.20 22.05
C MET A 332 19.84 -44.71 22.88
N ASN A 333 20.28 -45.96 22.68
CA ASN A 333 21.39 -46.54 23.45
C ASN A 333 22.71 -45.75 23.26
N THR A 334 22.96 -45.31 22.03
CA THR A 334 24.14 -44.49 21.69
C THR A 334 24.04 -43.12 22.34
N PHE A 335 22.85 -42.52 22.32
CA PHE A 335 22.58 -41.25 22.98
C PHE A 335 22.79 -41.34 24.50
N THR A 336 22.17 -42.31 25.17
CA THR A 336 22.30 -42.53 26.63
C THR A 336 23.76 -42.76 27.05
N THR A 337 24.53 -43.50 26.25
CA THR A 337 25.95 -43.72 26.52
C THR A 337 26.76 -42.43 26.43
N LYS A 338 26.49 -41.59 25.41
CA LYS A 338 27.14 -40.29 25.26
C LYS A 338 26.79 -39.32 26.39
N VAL A 339 25.52 -39.26 26.78
CA VAL A 339 25.05 -38.41 27.88
C VAL A 339 25.68 -38.80 29.22
N ARG A 340 25.70 -40.09 29.56
CA ARG A 340 26.34 -40.58 30.79
C ARG A 340 27.85 -40.34 30.82
N HIS A 341 28.52 -40.39 29.66
CA HIS A 341 29.94 -40.04 29.59
C HIS A 341 30.21 -38.54 29.82
N LEU A 342 29.29 -37.67 29.39
CA LEU A 342 29.36 -36.23 29.67
C LEU A 342 29.12 -35.92 31.15
N GLU A 343 28.30 -36.74 31.83
CA GLU A 343 28.06 -36.67 33.27
C GLU A 343 29.31 -37.06 34.08
N GLU A 344 29.96 -38.19 33.74
CA GLU A 344 31.17 -38.70 34.43
C GLU A 344 32.35 -37.72 34.36
N THR A 345 32.36 -36.82 33.39
CA THR A 345 33.42 -35.82 33.20
C THR A 345 33.09 -34.45 33.80
N ASN A 346 31.91 -34.27 34.42
CA ASN A 346 31.42 -33.01 35.02
C ASN A 346 31.37 -31.81 34.03
N TYR A 347 31.29 -32.10 32.73
CA TYR A 347 31.16 -31.10 31.66
C TYR A 347 29.74 -31.13 31.07
N CYS A 348 28.71 -30.85 31.89
CA CYS A 348 27.37 -30.55 31.35
C CYS A 348 27.35 -29.25 30.51
N CYS A 349 28.47 -28.52 30.40
CA CYS A 349 28.58 -27.28 29.63
C CYS A 349 29.93 -27.23 28.88
N PHE A 350 29.87 -26.95 27.57
CA PHE A 350 30.97 -26.68 26.60
C PHE A 350 31.54 -27.84 25.77
N PHE A 351 30.98 -28.05 24.56
CA PHE A 351 31.74 -28.39 23.35
C PHE A 351 31.07 -27.82 22.08
N PRO A 352 31.82 -27.37 21.04
CA PRO A 352 31.27 -26.97 19.75
C PRO A 352 30.94 -28.18 18.86
N ALA A 353 29.86 -28.07 18.10
CA ALA A 353 29.29 -29.15 17.27
C ALA A 353 30.21 -29.61 16.11
N PRO A 354 30.32 -30.92 15.83
CA PRO A 354 30.80 -31.41 14.53
C PRO A 354 29.66 -31.42 13.51
N SER A 355 29.92 -30.90 12.32
CA SER A 355 29.03 -30.97 11.17
C SER A 355 28.97 -32.40 10.62
N SER A 356 27.82 -33.05 10.81
CA SER A 356 27.44 -34.24 10.06
C SER A 356 26.34 -33.85 9.06
N GLN A 357 26.59 -34.13 7.79
CA GLN A 357 25.59 -34.10 6.73
C GLN A 357 25.00 -35.50 6.62
N GLN A 358 23.71 -35.66 6.96
CA GLN A 358 22.95 -36.83 6.56
C GLN A 358 21.67 -36.41 5.86
N THR A 359 21.42 -37.09 4.77
CA THR A 359 20.39 -36.82 3.77
C THR A 359 19.02 -37.14 4.35
N ALA A 360 18.19 -36.11 4.54
CA ALA A 360 16.80 -36.25 4.96
C ALA A 360 16.01 -37.08 3.94
N LEU A 361 15.19 -38.03 4.42
CA LEU A 361 14.21 -38.71 3.57
C LEU A 361 13.18 -37.68 3.10
N GLU A 362 13.13 -37.54 1.77
CA GLU A 362 12.29 -36.60 1.05
C GLU A 362 10.85 -37.11 1.04
N TYR A 363 10.06 -36.77 2.07
CA TYR A 363 8.60 -36.83 1.99
C TYR A 363 8.16 -35.85 0.89
N LYS A 364 7.71 -36.37 -0.25
CA LYS A 364 7.11 -35.59 -1.35
C LYS A 364 5.58 -35.63 -1.26
N PRO A 365 4.94 -34.67 -0.59
CA PRO A 365 3.59 -34.33 -0.96
C PRO A 365 3.68 -33.50 -2.26
N SER A 366 2.99 -33.93 -3.30
CA SER A 366 2.77 -33.06 -4.46
C SER A 366 1.85 -31.92 -4.00
N PRO A 367 2.14 -30.65 -4.34
CA PRO A 367 1.21 -29.56 -4.05
C PRO A 367 -0.12 -29.90 -4.69
N THR A 368 -1.17 -29.94 -3.87
CA THR A 368 -2.50 -30.30 -4.37
C THR A 368 -2.86 -29.27 -5.45
N ALA A 369 -3.26 -29.69 -6.65
CA ALA A 369 -3.59 -28.75 -7.74
C ALA A 369 -4.56 -27.63 -7.30
N GLY A 370 -5.39 -27.92 -6.29
CA GLY A 370 -6.26 -26.94 -5.61
C GLY A 370 -5.54 -25.78 -4.91
N LEU A 371 -4.39 -26.00 -4.27
CA LEU A 371 -3.61 -24.92 -3.64
C LEU A 371 -3.12 -23.92 -4.69
N ARG A 372 -2.51 -24.42 -5.77
CA ARG A 372 -1.98 -23.56 -6.84
C ARG A 372 -3.08 -22.71 -7.46
N LEU A 373 -4.25 -23.28 -7.72
CA LEU A 373 -5.40 -22.53 -8.23
C LEU A 373 -5.87 -21.46 -7.24
N LYS A 374 -5.88 -21.77 -5.94
CA LYS A 374 -6.25 -20.81 -4.89
C LYS A 374 -5.28 -19.63 -4.84
N MET A 375 -3.96 -19.88 -4.86
CA MET A 375 -2.95 -18.83 -4.85
C MET A 375 -3.00 -17.96 -6.11
N LEU A 376 -3.27 -18.56 -7.28
CA LEU A 376 -3.47 -17.80 -8.51
C LEU A 376 -4.68 -16.86 -8.45
N ASP A 377 -5.78 -17.27 -7.83
CA ASP A 377 -6.95 -16.39 -7.62
C ASP A 377 -6.62 -15.23 -6.68
N LEU A 378 -5.90 -15.49 -5.58
CA LEU A 378 -5.43 -14.44 -4.67
C LEU A 378 -4.51 -13.45 -5.40
N ILE A 379 -3.54 -13.93 -6.18
CA ILE A 379 -2.64 -13.08 -6.99
C ILE A 379 -3.45 -12.23 -7.98
N LYS A 380 -4.46 -12.80 -8.64
CA LYS A 380 -5.31 -12.07 -9.58
C LYS A 380 -6.04 -10.92 -8.88
N GLN A 381 -6.60 -11.18 -7.70
CA GLN A 381 -7.29 -10.16 -6.90
C GLN A 381 -6.32 -9.08 -6.40
N LEU A 382 -5.10 -9.45 -5.97
CA LEU A 382 -4.04 -8.50 -5.61
C LEU A 382 -3.69 -7.57 -6.79
N LYS A 383 -3.50 -8.12 -7.99
CA LYS A 383 -3.18 -7.35 -9.20
C LYS A 383 -4.24 -6.32 -9.59
N VAL A 384 -5.52 -6.58 -9.28
CA VAL A 384 -6.60 -5.61 -9.54
C VAL A 384 -6.44 -4.35 -8.69
N MET A 385 -5.80 -4.45 -7.53
CA MET A 385 -5.58 -3.32 -6.61
C MET A 385 -4.36 -2.47 -6.96
N HIS A 386 -3.55 -2.90 -7.94
CA HIS A 386 -2.38 -2.17 -8.41
C HIS A 386 -2.76 -0.84 -9.08
N GLN A 387 -2.01 0.22 -8.79
CA GLN A 387 -2.25 1.61 -9.23
C GLN A 387 -3.62 2.17 -8.82
N TYR A 388 -4.24 1.65 -7.75
CA TYR A 388 -5.57 2.08 -7.34
C TYR A 388 -5.67 3.61 -7.14
N TRP A 389 -4.71 4.19 -6.42
CA TRP A 389 -4.74 5.61 -6.03
C TRP A 389 -4.61 6.57 -7.22
N VAL A 390 -3.81 6.22 -8.23
CA VAL A 390 -3.64 7.02 -9.45
C VAL A 390 -4.75 6.80 -10.47
N LYS A 391 -5.42 5.64 -10.45
CA LYS A 391 -6.58 5.34 -11.32
C LYS A 391 -7.87 5.96 -10.80
N LEU A 392 -7.97 6.23 -9.48
CA LEU A 392 -9.18 6.73 -8.85
C LEU A 392 -9.73 8.03 -9.49
N PRO A 393 -8.92 9.09 -9.75
CA PRO A 393 -9.40 10.30 -10.44
C PRO A 393 -10.07 10.00 -11.79
N VAL A 394 -9.46 9.10 -12.57
CA VAL A 394 -9.94 8.72 -13.90
C VAL A 394 -11.27 7.95 -13.81
N GLU A 395 -11.37 6.99 -12.88
CA GLU A 395 -12.60 6.22 -12.67
C GLU A 395 -13.78 7.08 -12.22
N LEU A 396 -13.53 8.11 -11.39
CA LEU A 396 -14.55 9.07 -10.98
C LEU A 396 -15.05 9.89 -12.18
N CYS A 397 -14.15 10.28 -13.08
CA CYS A 397 -14.49 11.07 -14.27
C CYS A 397 -15.25 10.30 -15.34
N LYS A 398 -15.07 8.98 -15.47
CA LYS A 398 -15.77 8.17 -16.50
C LYS A 398 -17.30 8.30 -16.46
N LYS A 399 -17.89 8.50 -15.27
CA LYS A 399 -19.35 8.68 -15.12
C LYS A 399 -19.79 10.14 -15.17
N LEU A 400 -18.92 11.04 -14.70
CA LEU A 400 -19.20 12.46 -14.53
C LEU A 400 -19.02 13.25 -15.84
N ALA A 401 -17.99 12.92 -16.62
CA ALA A 401 -17.60 13.66 -17.81
C ALA A 401 -18.37 13.23 -19.07
N ALA A 402 -18.25 14.06 -20.11
CA ALA A 402 -18.61 13.70 -21.47
C ALA A 402 -17.72 12.54 -21.95
N GLY A 403 -18.30 11.62 -22.72
CA GLY A 403 -17.53 10.54 -23.37
C GLY A 403 -16.57 11.10 -24.43
N GLU A 404 -15.63 10.27 -24.88
CA GLU A 404 -14.56 10.66 -25.82
C GLU A 404 -15.08 11.28 -27.13
N SER A 405 -16.29 10.93 -27.58
CA SER A 405 -16.91 11.47 -28.79
C SER A 405 -17.41 12.92 -28.69
N ASN A 406 -17.55 13.47 -27.48
CA ASN A 406 -18.11 14.80 -27.24
C ASN A 406 -17.08 15.81 -26.69
N GLN A 407 -15.78 15.56 -26.88
CA GLN A 407 -14.72 16.42 -26.34
C GLN A 407 -14.71 17.86 -26.90
N ASP A 408 -15.31 18.11 -28.06
CA ASP A 408 -15.40 19.46 -28.63
C ASP A 408 -16.61 20.26 -28.12
N ASN A 409 -17.57 19.59 -27.46
CA ASN A 409 -18.87 20.15 -27.07
C ASN A 409 -19.20 19.89 -25.58
N CYS A 410 -18.20 19.98 -24.71
CA CYS A 410 -18.30 19.76 -23.27
C CYS A 410 -18.02 21.05 -22.48
N TRP A 411 -18.28 21.03 -21.18
CA TRP A 411 -17.97 22.13 -20.28
C TRP A 411 -16.48 22.11 -19.93
N ASN A 412 -15.77 23.18 -20.26
CA ASN A 412 -14.32 23.30 -20.03
C ASN A 412 -13.96 24.15 -18.80
N GLY A 413 -14.93 24.48 -17.95
CA GLY A 413 -14.78 25.35 -16.79
C GLY A 413 -15.23 26.79 -17.01
N ASN A 414 -15.33 27.24 -18.27
CA ASN A 414 -15.77 28.60 -18.60
C ASN A 414 -16.98 28.61 -19.55
N THR A 415 -16.94 27.81 -20.61
CA THR A 415 -17.99 27.74 -21.63
C THR A 415 -18.16 26.32 -22.15
N LYS A 416 -19.11 26.13 -23.07
CA LYS A 416 -19.25 24.89 -23.84
C LYS A 416 -18.27 24.92 -25.02
N ALA A 417 -17.11 24.30 -24.84
CA ALA A 417 -16.06 24.20 -25.86
C ALA A 417 -15.06 23.10 -25.47
N ARG A 418 -14.10 22.83 -26.36
CA ARG A 418 -12.99 21.93 -26.05
C ARG A 418 -12.17 22.41 -24.85
N TYR A 419 -11.71 21.46 -24.05
CA TYR A 419 -10.69 21.69 -23.03
C TYR A 419 -9.29 21.54 -23.64
N LEU A 420 -8.49 22.61 -23.57
CA LEU A 420 -7.17 22.68 -24.19
C LEU A 420 -6.00 22.24 -23.30
N PRO A 421 -5.99 22.52 -21.98
CA PRO A 421 -4.87 22.12 -21.13
C PRO A 421 -4.64 20.61 -21.11
N GLU A 422 -3.37 20.23 -21.00
CA GLU A 422 -2.96 18.83 -20.87
C GLU A 422 -3.30 18.27 -19.47
N VAL A 423 -3.37 16.95 -19.38
CA VAL A 423 -3.65 16.27 -18.12
C VAL A 423 -2.39 16.24 -17.25
N MET A 424 -2.51 16.69 -16.01
CA MET A 424 -1.41 16.72 -15.05
C MET A 424 -0.94 15.30 -14.67
N GLY A 425 0.32 15.19 -14.25
CA GLY A 425 0.86 13.97 -13.65
C GLY A 425 0.16 13.62 -12.33
N ASP A 426 0.44 12.44 -11.79
CA ASP A 426 -0.10 11.98 -10.51
C ASP A 426 0.75 12.43 -9.33
N GLY A 427 0.14 12.58 -8.15
CA GLY A 427 0.85 12.98 -6.93
C GLY A 427 0.98 14.49 -6.75
N LEU A 428 1.31 14.90 -5.53
CA LEU A 428 1.32 16.31 -5.10
C LEU A 428 2.32 17.16 -5.88
N ALA A 429 3.55 16.65 -6.07
CA ALA A 429 4.62 17.38 -6.75
C ALA A 429 4.26 17.75 -8.20
N ASN A 430 3.45 16.93 -8.87
CA ASN A 430 3.05 17.14 -10.25
C ASN A 430 1.88 18.13 -10.41
N GLN A 431 1.33 18.67 -9.31
CA GLN A 431 0.23 19.64 -9.36
C GLN A 431 0.67 21.11 -9.31
N ILE A 432 1.98 21.40 -9.28
CA ILE A 432 2.48 22.78 -9.20
C ILE A 432 1.94 23.69 -10.33
N ASN A 433 1.73 23.11 -11.51
CA ASN A 433 1.22 23.81 -12.69
C ASN A 433 -0.22 23.37 -13.04
N ASN A 434 -0.97 22.79 -12.09
CA ASN A 434 -2.34 22.37 -12.36
C ASN A 434 -3.21 23.62 -12.65
N PRO A 435 -3.83 23.72 -13.84
CA PRO A 435 -4.59 24.91 -14.23
C PRO A 435 -5.94 25.03 -13.49
N GLU A 436 -6.42 23.98 -12.83
CA GLU A 436 -7.76 23.92 -12.24
C GLU A 436 -7.77 23.94 -10.72
N VAL A 437 -6.69 23.53 -10.07
CA VAL A 437 -6.59 23.46 -8.60
C VAL A 437 -5.24 24.01 -8.16
N GLU A 438 -5.26 25.15 -7.47
CA GLU A 438 -4.07 25.76 -6.92
C GLU A 438 -3.68 25.06 -5.61
N LEU A 439 -2.54 24.38 -5.60
CA LEU A 439 -2.07 23.61 -4.44
C LEU A 439 -0.70 24.07 -3.96
N ASP A 440 -0.54 24.16 -2.64
CA ASP A 440 0.77 24.35 -2.01
C ASP A 440 1.48 23.00 -1.86
N ILE A 441 2.35 22.69 -2.83
CA ILE A 441 3.11 21.42 -2.84
C ILE A 441 4.07 21.27 -1.64
N THR A 442 4.36 22.36 -0.93
CA THR A 442 5.25 22.34 0.24
C THR A 442 4.55 21.89 1.53
N LYS A 443 3.22 21.79 1.51
CA LYS A 443 2.39 21.40 2.66
C LYS A 443 1.62 20.11 2.37
N PRO A 444 2.29 18.94 2.39
CA PRO A 444 1.60 17.67 2.25
C PRO A 444 0.68 17.38 3.44
N ASP A 445 -0.36 16.59 3.21
CA ASP A 445 -1.24 16.13 4.28
C ASP A 445 -0.50 15.13 5.19
N MET A 446 -0.41 15.46 6.48
CA MET A 446 0.34 14.64 7.44
C MET A 446 -0.36 13.31 7.78
N ASN A 447 -1.69 13.23 7.70
CA ASN A 447 -2.41 11.98 7.90
C ASN A 447 -2.11 11.00 6.77
N ILE A 448 -2.02 11.52 5.54
CA ILE A 448 -1.61 10.75 4.36
C ILE A 448 -0.16 10.28 4.50
N ARG A 449 0.77 11.17 4.88
CA ARG A 449 2.19 10.80 5.11
C ARG A 449 2.34 9.72 6.18
N GLN A 450 1.53 9.76 7.24
CA GLN A 450 1.50 8.70 8.24
C GLN A 450 1.07 7.36 7.65
N GLN A 451 0.07 7.34 6.75
CA GLN A 451 -0.36 6.09 6.11
C GLN A 451 0.71 5.54 5.15
N ILE A 452 1.43 6.41 4.44
CA ILE A 452 2.58 6.02 3.62
C ILE A 452 3.64 5.31 4.48
N MET A 453 3.93 5.85 5.67
CA MET A 453 4.85 5.21 6.61
C MET A 453 4.34 3.84 7.08
N GLN A 454 3.04 3.70 7.36
CA GLN A 454 2.45 2.41 7.75
C GLN A 454 2.60 1.35 6.64
N LEU A 455 2.34 1.72 5.39
CA LEU A 455 2.55 0.83 4.23
C LEU A 455 4.00 0.40 4.11
N LYS A 456 4.94 1.32 4.32
CA LYS A 456 6.38 1.05 4.26
C LYS A 456 6.85 0.10 5.37
N ILE A 457 6.43 0.34 6.61
CA ILE A 457 6.72 -0.53 7.75
C ILE A 457 6.19 -1.94 7.46
N MET A 458 4.94 -2.05 7.03
CA MET A 458 4.34 -3.35 6.73
C MET A 458 5.03 -4.06 5.57
N SER A 459 5.41 -3.35 4.52
CA SER A 459 6.19 -3.92 3.41
C SER A 459 7.52 -4.49 3.90
N SER A 460 8.22 -3.77 4.77
CA SER A 460 9.47 -4.25 5.38
C SER A 460 9.24 -5.49 6.25
N ARG A 461 8.20 -5.48 7.09
CA ARG A 461 7.85 -6.63 7.94
C ARG A 461 7.53 -7.87 7.10
N LEU A 462 6.79 -7.68 6.01
CA LEU A 462 6.40 -8.78 5.13
C LEU A 462 7.60 -9.38 4.37
N LYS A 463 8.57 -8.55 3.96
CA LYS A 463 9.85 -9.02 3.37
C LYS A 463 10.67 -9.82 4.38
N ASN A 464 10.82 -9.31 5.61
CA ASN A 464 11.52 -10.03 6.67
C ASN A 464 10.85 -11.37 7.02
N ALA A 465 9.52 -11.40 7.03
CA ALA A 465 8.74 -12.62 7.27
C ALA A 465 9.00 -13.67 6.18
N LEU A 466 9.14 -13.26 4.92
CA LEU A 466 9.47 -14.14 3.80
C LEU A 466 10.85 -14.81 3.98
N ASP A 467 11.83 -14.08 4.53
CA ASP A 467 13.14 -14.65 4.87
C ASP A 467 13.07 -15.64 6.06
N GLY A 468 11.97 -15.61 6.83
CA GLY A 468 11.72 -16.43 8.01
C GLY A 468 12.02 -15.74 9.34
N ASN A 469 12.19 -14.41 9.34
CA ASN A 469 12.42 -13.63 10.55
C ASN A 469 11.10 -13.17 11.15
N ASP A 470 10.86 -13.48 12.43
CA ASP A 470 9.70 -12.99 13.17
C ASP A 470 9.94 -11.56 13.68
N VAL A 471 9.35 -10.57 13.00
CA VAL A 471 9.50 -9.15 13.34
C VAL A 471 8.54 -8.70 14.43
N ASP A 472 7.41 -9.39 14.60
CA ASP A 472 6.38 -9.02 15.59
C ASP A 472 6.87 -9.25 17.02
N PHE A 473 7.69 -10.29 17.23
CA PHE A 473 8.29 -10.57 18.53
C PHE A 473 9.44 -9.60 18.86
N GLN A 474 10.24 -9.21 17.85
CA GLN A 474 11.36 -8.27 18.03
C GLN A 474 10.88 -6.87 18.43
N ASP A 475 9.71 -6.43 17.95
CA ASP A 475 9.09 -5.15 18.33
C ASP A 475 8.31 -5.23 19.66
N ALA A 476 7.98 -6.42 20.17
CA ALA A 476 7.30 -6.61 21.46
C ALA A 476 8.29 -6.81 22.63
N SER A 477 9.51 -7.24 22.34
CA SER A 477 10.64 -7.16 23.27
C SER A 477 11.22 -5.74 23.27
N ASP A 478 10.53 -4.81 23.93
CA ASP A 478 11.11 -3.52 24.29
C ASP A 478 12.28 -3.74 25.26
N ASP A 479 13.48 -3.97 24.70
CA ASP A 479 14.77 -3.81 25.37
C ASP A 479 15.88 -3.47 24.35
N ILE A 480 15.58 -2.63 23.34
CA ILE A 480 16.62 -1.93 22.57
C ILE A 480 17.10 -0.69 23.33
N SER A 481 17.54 -0.89 24.58
CA SER A 481 18.32 0.08 25.33
C SER A 481 19.78 -0.04 24.86
N GLY A 482 20.17 0.84 23.94
CA GLY A 482 21.55 0.99 23.49
C GLY A 482 22.48 1.40 24.64
N SER A 483 23.01 0.43 25.37
CA SER A 483 24.06 0.64 26.36
C SER A 483 25.43 0.65 25.67
N GLY A 484 25.91 1.87 25.37
CA GLY A 484 27.31 2.11 25.06
C GLY A 484 28.19 1.66 26.22
N SER A 485 28.89 0.55 26.04
CA SER A 485 29.83 0.01 27.03
C SER A 485 31.13 0.81 26.97
N GLY A 486 31.20 1.89 27.74
CA GLY A 486 32.46 2.53 28.11
C GLY A 486 33.03 1.83 29.34
N VAL A 487 33.96 0.91 29.13
CA VAL A 487 34.72 0.26 30.21
C VAL A 487 35.67 1.30 30.83
N CYS A 488 35.40 1.72 32.07
CA CYS A 488 36.35 2.47 32.89
C CYS A 488 36.79 1.59 34.06
N SER A 489 37.97 0.98 33.93
CA SER A 489 38.69 0.40 35.07
C SER A 489 39.61 1.46 35.68
N GLY A 490 39.49 1.68 36.99
CA GLY A 490 40.42 2.50 37.78
C GLY A 490 39.91 3.92 38.04
N GLY A 491 39.61 4.20 39.31
CA GLY A 491 38.93 5.40 39.76
C GLY A 491 39.72 6.72 39.63
N LEU A 492 38.93 7.79 39.53
CA LEU A 492 39.14 9.22 39.82
C LEU A 492 38.53 10.08 38.68
N CYS A 493 37.21 10.30 38.71
CA CYS A 493 36.59 11.34 37.91
C CYS A 493 36.52 12.64 38.73
N ALA A 494 37.39 13.59 38.40
CA ALA A 494 37.27 14.98 38.83
C ALA A 494 36.24 15.70 37.95
N LEU A 495 35.30 16.39 38.58
CA LEU A 495 34.36 17.31 37.95
C LEU A 495 35.11 18.42 37.21
N SER A 496 34.86 18.60 35.92
CA SER A 496 35.18 19.83 35.18
C SER A 496 34.04 20.19 34.24
N ARG A 497 33.59 21.45 34.37
CA ARG A 497 32.50 22.11 33.62
C ARG A 497 32.77 22.14 32.11
N PRO A 498 31.72 22.24 31.27
CA PRO A 498 31.85 22.26 29.81
C PRO A 498 32.36 23.61 29.30
N GLY A 499 33.47 23.56 28.56
CA GLY A 499 33.98 24.67 27.75
C GLY A 499 33.29 24.71 26.38
N LEU A 500 32.92 25.92 25.97
CA LEU A 500 32.49 26.30 24.62
C LEU A 500 33.44 25.73 23.55
N TYR A 501 32.88 25.17 22.48
CA TYR A 501 33.60 24.99 21.22
C TYR A 501 32.90 25.73 20.08
N THR A 502 33.69 26.65 19.53
CA THR A 502 33.55 27.36 18.26
C THR A 502 33.74 26.40 17.10
N PHE A 503 32.92 26.58 16.04
CA PHE A 503 33.10 25.91 14.76
C PHE A 503 34.40 26.36 14.08
N THR A 504 35.20 25.41 13.62
CA THR A 504 36.20 25.62 12.56
C THR A 504 35.97 24.59 11.46
N PRO A 505 36.03 24.96 10.17
CA PRO A 505 35.86 24.04 9.06
C PRO A 505 37.19 23.38 8.71
N ASP A 506 37.19 22.05 8.63
CA ASP A 506 38.37 21.27 8.25
C ASP A 506 38.55 21.29 6.73
N SER A 507 39.72 21.73 6.30
CA SER A 507 40.20 21.66 4.93
C SER A 507 41.26 20.56 4.85
N LYS A 508 41.14 19.65 3.87
CA LYS A 508 42.24 18.78 3.46
C LYS A 508 42.55 18.99 1.96
N PRO A 509 43.84 18.96 1.58
CA PRO A 509 44.29 19.42 0.27
C PRO A 509 44.22 18.32 -0.78
N ALA A 510 43.76 18.67 -1.98
CA ALA A 510 43.98 17.89 -3.19
C ALA A 510 45.22 18.43 -3.91
N GLY A 511 46.15 17.54 -4.24
CA GLY A 511 47.37 17.85 -4.98
C GLY A 511 47.08 18.37 -6.38
N ALA A 512 47.76 19.47 -6.73
CA ALA A 512 47.67 20.18 -7.99
C ALA A 512 48.50 19.51 -9.09
N SER A 513 48.01 19.58 -10.33
CA SER A 513 48.85 19.96 -11.46
C SER A 513 48.08 20.98 -12.31
N ALA A 514 48.73 22.13 -12.52
CA ALA A 514 48.16 23.38 -12.99
C ALA A 514 48.41 23.60 -14.50
N PRO A 515 47.79 24.64 -15.10
CA PRO A 515 47.51 24.73 -16.54
C PRO A 515 48.37 25.77 -17.29
N GLN A 516 48.23 25.81 -18.62
CA GLN A 516 48.56 26.96 -19.49
C GLN A 516 47.52 27.01 -20.63
N ARG A 517 46.57 27.96 -20.60
CA ARG A 517 46.51 29.21 -21.38
C ARG A 517 46.75 29.05 -22.89
N SER A 518 45.72 29.32 -23.71
CA SER A 518 45.65 30.56 -24.50
C SER A 518 44.33 30.68 -25.30
N THR A 519 43.97 31.94 -25.48
CA THR A 519 42.84 32.60 -26.16
C THR A 519 42.74 32.37 -27.67
N VAL A 520 41.54 32.52 -28.28
CA VAL A 520 41.15 33.55 -29.29
C VAL A 520 39.88 33.17 -30.09
N SER A 521 38.96 34.15 -30.14
CA SER A 521 37.93 34.60 -31.11
C SER A 521 37.27 33.73 -32.19
N LEU A 522 35.93 33.94 -32.26
CA LEU A 522 35.02 34.14 -33.41
C LEU A 522 35.53 33.89 -34.85
N LEU A 523 34.76 33.11 -35.63
CA LEU A 523 34.33 33.50 -36.99
C LEU A 523 33.22 32.58 -37.55
N LEU A 524 32.21 33.23 -38.15
CA LEU A 524 31.15 32.68 -39.00
C LEU A 524 31.71 31.89 -40.20
N LEU A 525 30.90 30.97 -40.76
CA LEU A 525 30.70 30.77 -42.21
C LEU A 525 29.64 29.65 -42.48
N LEU A 526 28.48 30.05 -43.04
CA LEU A 526 27.65 29.28 -44.02
C LEU A 526 28.50 28.96 -45.29
N PRO A 527 28.11 28.16 -46.33
CA PRO A 527 26.77 27.75 -46.82
C PRO A 527 26.81 26.29 -47.46
N PRO A 528 26.14 25.89 -48.58
CA PRO A 528 24.91 26.36 -49.25
C PRO A 528 23.86 25.27 -49.61
N VAL A 529 22.68 25.76 -49.99
CA VAL A 529 21.61 25.09 -50.77
C VAL A 529 21.92 25.15 -52.27
N THR A 530 21.71 24.06 -53.02
CA THR A 530 21.30 24.04 -54.46
C THR A 530 20.74 22.63 -54.76
N ILE A 531 19.43 22.45 -55.06
CA ILE A 531 18.70 22.57 -56.35
C ILE A 531 18.94 21.38 -57.31
N LEU A 532 17.81 20.85 -57.84
CA LEU A 532 17.58 19.91 -58.98
C LEU A 532 17.39 18.43 -58.58
N LEU A 533 16.43 17.63 -59.07
CA LEU A 533 15.29 17.69 -60.02
C LEU A 533 14.43 16.43 -59.67
N LEU A 534 13.09 16.51 -59.59
CA LEU A 534 12.12 16.24 -60.67
C LEU A 534 12.05 14.78 -61.15
N GLN A 535 10.81 14.30 -61.34
CA GLN A 535 10.30 12.99 -61.81
C GLN A 535 9.93 12.06 -60.63
N ARG A 536 8.67 11.70 -60.39
CA ARG A 536 7.55 11.45 -61.32
C ARG A 536 6.21 11.52 -60.60
#